data_AF-A0A662M6E8-F1
#
_entry.id   AF-A0A662M6E8-F1
#
_cell.length_a   1.000
_cell.length_b   1.000
_cell.length_c   1.000
_cell.angle_alpha   90.00
_cell.angle_beta   90.00
_cell.angle_gamma   90.00
#
_symmetry.space_group_name_H-M   'P 1'
#
loop_
_entity.id
_entity.type
_entity.pdbx_description
1 polymer ?
#
loop_
_entity_poly.entity_id
_entity_poly.type
_entity_poly.pdbx_seq_one_letter_code
_entity_poly.pdbx_strand_id
1 'polypeptide(L)'
;MDFTTLTILAILSFILAWFGIMIFTTTPKEEEEEQANTQQVKVEVPVVSVNPEVQAVNDSNGIKKVARIAEGNENQTVATVNADINAYRELVEKYSNTIAQLKQKIDLLENPERSAGIPNDKLIDWITELRNENKYLKAQLSRLEGDKMAYENSGFSSEKEASLKYENMKLREKLDEHVEKVAKLEKEVEELKSGLNYYRDIVNKLQGSYTVINKYNYRTCIRDPNTGEFQYELVKFPLDFDPFNPTYITKDGMEIYERFGIKIPTKLGDIVREEFRKSAEYWEEDTGVDWKLGR
;
A
#
# COMPACT_ATOMS: atom_id res chain seq x y z
N MET A 1 -22.91 -20.09 -47.71
CA MET A 1 -22.58 -20.52 -46.34
C MET A 1 -23.76 -20.10 -45.50
N ASP A 2 -24.52 -21.07 -44.99
CA ASP A 2 -25.80 -20.79 -44.35
C ASP A 2 -25.58 -20.17 -42.97
N PHE A 3 -26.46 -19.26 -42.56
CA PHE A 3 -26.33 -18.52 -41.29
C PHE A 3 -26.17 -19.45 -40.08
N THR A 4 -26.80 -20.62 -40.13
CA THR A 4 -26.67 -21.70 -39.15
C THR A 4 -25.26 -22.29 -39.08
N THR A 5 -24.59 -22.47 -40.22
CA THR A 5 -23.20 -22.94 -40.23
C THR A 5 -22.24 -21.92 -39.64
N LEU A 6 -22.53 -20.62 -39.85
CA LEU A 6 -21.71 -19.53 -39.33
C LEU A 6 -21.87 -19.36 -37.81
N THR A 7 -23.10 -19.50 -37.29
CA THR A 7 -23.34 -19.45 -35.84
C THR A 7 -22.76 -20.65 -35.12
N ILE A 8 -22.85 -21.86 -35.69
CA ILE A 8 -22.21 -23.06 -35.12
C ILE A 8 -20.68 -22.88 -35.06
N LEU A 9 -20.06 -22.36 -36.12
CA LEU A 9 -18.61 -22.11 -36.16
C LEU A 9 -18.17 -21.05 -35.13
N ALA A 10 -18.97 -20.00 -34.94
CA ALA A 10 -18.72 -18.97 -33.95
C ALA A 10 -18.79 -19.52 -32.51
N ILE A 11 -19.81 -20.34 -32.21
CA ILE A 11 -19.96 -20.98 -30.89
C ILE A 11 -18.82 -21.98 -30.64
N LEU A 12 -18.44 -22.76 -31.65
CA LEU A 12 -17.39 -23.77 -31.53
C LEU A 12 -16.00 -23.12 -31.35
N SER A 13 -15.75 -22.00 -32.02
CA SER A 13 -14.55 -21.16 -31.80
C SER A 13 -14.50 -20.59 -30.38
N PHE A 14 -15.63 -20.11 -29.87
CA PHE A 14 -15.71 -19.58 -28.50
C PHE A 14 -15.46 -20.66 -27.44
N ILE A 15 -16.01 -21.87 -27.63
CA ILE A 15 -15.78 -23.01 -26.73
C ILE A 15 -14.30 -23.44 -26.76
N LEU A 16 -13.66 -23.49 -27.92
CA LEU A 16 -12.24 -23.84 -28.05
C LEU A 16 -11.32 -22.79 -27.38
N ALA A 17 -11.62 -21.50 -27.55
CA ALA A 17 -10.89 -20.44 -26.88
C ALA A 17 -11.06 -20.50 -25.35
N TRP A 18 -12.27 -20.81 -24.88
CA TRP A 18 -12.56 -21.01 -23.45
C TRP A 18 -11.79 -22.20 -22.87
N PHE A 19 -11.76 -23.34 -23.57
CA PHE A 19 -10.97 -24.51 -23.16
C PHE A 19 -9.46 -24.23 -23.17
N GLY A 20 -8.96 -23.46 -24.14
CA GLY A 20 -7.56 -23.03 -24.19
C GLY A 20 -7.16 -22.21 -22.96
N ILE A 21 -8.03 -21.30 -22.51
CA ILE A 21 -7.82 -20.50 -21.30
C ILE A 21 -7.91 -21.39 -20.04
N MET A 22 -8.86 -22.33 -19.99
CA MET A 22 -9.00 -23.23 -18.85
C MET A 22 -7.79 -24.16 -18.69
N ILE A 23 -7.24 -24.71 -19.78
CA ILE A 23 -6.06 -25.58 -19.75
C ILE A 23 -4.81 -24.81 -19.30
N PHE A 24 -4.67 -23.55 -19.71
CA PHE A 24 -3.49 -22.74 -19.36
C PHE A 24 -3.54 -22.17 -17.93
N THR A 25 -4.74 -21.96 -17.38
CA THR A 25 -4.93 -21.45 -16.01
C THR A 25 -4.98 -22.56 -14.95
N THR A 26 -5.17 -23.81 -15.36
CA THR A 26 -5.10 -24.98 -14.49
C THR A 26 -3.71 -25.61 -14.58
N THR A 27 -2.74 -25.01 -13.90
CA THR A 27 -1.49 -25.70 -13.56
C THR A 27 -1.85 -27.00 -12.82
N PRO A 28 -1.31 -28.17 -13.19
CA PRO A 28 -1.49 -29.38 -12.40
C PRO A 28 -0.77 -29.17 -11.08
N LYS A 29 -1.52 -28.79 -10.04
CA LYS A 29 -1.07 -28.97 -8.67
C LYS A 29 -1.14 -30.46 -8.43
N GLU A 30 0.02 -31.09 -8.42
CA GLU A 30 0.23 -32.40 -7.82
C GLU A 30 -0.47 -32.41 -6.45
N GLU A 31 -1.47 -33.28 -6.36
CA GLU A 31 -1.99 -33.79 -5.10
C GLU A 31 -0.90 -34.66 -4.48
N GLU A 32 -0.50 -34.37 -3.24
CA GLU A 32 -0.09 -35.37 -2.25
C GLU A 32 0.02 -34.69 -0.87
N GLU A 33 -0.85 -35.15 0.04
CA GLU A 33 -0.63 -35.35 1.48
C GLU A 33 -0.31 -34.12 2.37
N GLU A 34 -0.81 -33.93 3.59
CA GLU A 34 -1.72 -34.64 4.46
C GLU A 34 -2.08 -33.62 5.58
N GLN A 35 -3.34 -33.66 5.98
CA GLN A 35 -3.86 -33.50 7.34
C GLN A 35 -2.88 -33.12 8.48
N ALA A 36 -3.25 -32.06 9.21
CA ALA A 36 -3.41 -31.99 10.67
C ALA A 36 -2.88 -30.66 11.24
N ASN A 37 -3.76 -29.84 11.81
CA ASN A 37 -3.95 -29.81 13.26
C ASN A 37 -4.79 -28.57 13.65
N THR A 38 -5.93 -28.86 14.26
CA THR A 38 -6.82 -27.89 14.91
C THR A 38 -6.52 -27.89 16.41
N GLN A 39 -6.35 -26.72 17.03
CA GLN A 39 -6.78 -26.35 18.40
C GLN A 39 -6.17 -24.98 18.77
N GLN A 40 -6.97 -23.91 18.88
CA GLN A 40 -7.54 -23.30 20.11
C GLN A 40 -6.46 -22.81 21.12
N VAL A 41 -6.48 -21.56 21.60
CA VAL A 41 -7.27 -21.10 22.76
C VAL A 41 -7.45 -19.56 22.77
N LYS A 42 -8.58 -19.15 23.38
CA LYS A 42 -9.24 -17.85 23.57
C LYS A 42 -8.93 -17.25 24.98
N VAL A 43 -9.17 -15.94 25.17
CA VAL A 43 -9.85 -15.28 26.34
C VAL A 43 -9.16 -14.01 26.92
N GLU A 44 -9.79 -12.85 26.62
CA GLU A 44 -10.33 -11.73 27.45
C GLU A 44 -9.52 -10.88 28.48
N VAL A 45 -9.89 -9.59 28.48
CA VAL A 45 -9.52 -8.40 29.30
C VAL A 45 -10.40 -8.31 30.59
N PRO A 46 -10.11 -7.46 31.61
CA PRO A 46 -10.80 -6.15 31.70
C PRO A 46 -10.03 -4.98 32.41
N VAL A 47 -10.70 -3.82 32.49
CA VAL A 47 -10.32 -2.41 32.78
C VAL A 47 -10.55 -1.98 34.25
N VAL A 48 -9.96 -0.82 34.70
CA VAL A 48 -10.50 0.28 35.60
C VAL A 48 -9.32 0.98 36.33
N SER A 49 -8.92 2.24 36.03
CA SER A 49 -9.36 3.60 36.48
C SER A 49 -9.01 4.02 37.94
N VAL A 50 -8.37 5.20 38.11
CA VAL A 50 -8.63 6.33 39.07
C VAL A 50 -7.34 7.14 39.40
N ASN A 51 -7.43 8.47 39.29
CA ASN A 51 -6.51 9.53 39.79
C ASN A 51 -7.30 10.38 40.83
N PRO A 52 -6.72 11.17 41.77
CA PRO A 52 -6.29 12.57 41.46
C PRO A 52 -5.23 13.27 42.39
N GLU A 53 -4.68 14.41 41.91
CA GLU A 53 -4.38 15.72 42.61
C GLU A 53 -3.35 15.84 43.79
N VAL A 54 -2.53 16.89 44.05
CA VAL A 54 -2.13 18.23 43.49
C VAL A 54 -0.75 18.69 44.11
N GLN A 55 -0.18 19.78 43.55
CA GLN A 55 0.71 20.85 44.15
C GLN A 55 2.23 20.58 44.29
N ALA A 56 3.17 21.52 44.08
CA ALA A 56 3.19 22.90 43.55
C ALA A 56 4.66 23.37 43.26
N VAL A 57 4.83 24.11 42.16
CA VAL A 57 5.66 25.32 41.91
C VAL A 57 7.15 25.36 42.35
N ASN A 58 8.06 25.44 41.36
CA ASN A 58 8.97 26.58 41.17
C ASN A 58 9.65 26.60 39.78
N ASP A 59 9.65 27.79 39.19
CA ASP A 59 10.06 28.15 37.83
C ASP A 59 11.58 28.12 37.58
N SER A 60 11.99 27.73 36.36
CA SER A 60 12.74 28.60 35.43
C SER A 60 13.12 27.89 34.12
N ASN A 61 12.49 28.34 33.03
CA ASN A 61 12.93 28.40 31.62
C ASN A 61 13.69 27.23 30.95
N GLY A 62 13.08 26.69 29.88
CA GLY A 62 13.79 26.56 28.60
C GLY A 62 13.63 25.27 27.78
N ILE A 63 12.52 25.18 27.03
CA ILE A 63 12.34 24.44 25.77
C ILE A 63 12.00 22.93 25.84
N LYS A 64 10.74 22.66 25.44
CA LYS A 64 10.14 21.35 25.15
C LYS A 64 10.64 20.77 23.83
N LYS A 65 10.94 19.47 23.76
CA LYS A 65 10.59 18.62 22.61
C LYS A 65 10.10 17.25 23.07
N VAL A 66 9.03 16.84 22.42
CA VAL A 66 8.20 15.66 22.64
C VAL A 66 8.69 14.57 21.69
N ALA A 67 8.93 13.36 22.20
CA ALA A 67 8.55 12.07 21.60
C ALA A 67 9.14 10.94 22.45
N ARG A 68 8.30 10.24 23.23
CA ARG A 68 8.61 8.89 23.70
C ARG A 68 8.50 7.97 22.50
N ILE A 69 9.58 7.31 22.12
CA ILE A 69 9.60 6.24 21.13
C ILE A 69 10.18 5.01 21.81
N ALA A 70 9.34 3.97 21.89
CA ALA A 70 9.63 2.54 21.99
C ALA A 70 11.01 2.13 22.57
N GLU A 71 11.00 1.82 23.87
CA GLU A 71 11.99 0.96 24.52
C GLU A 71 12.02 -0.40 23.83
N GLY A 72 13.03 -0.64 23.00
CA GLY A 72 13.18 -1.90 22.27
C GLY A 72 14.38 -1.99 21.34
N ASN A 73 15.06 -0.87 21.03
CA ASN A 73 16.18 -0.87 20.08
C ASN A 73 17.36 0.06 20.49
N GLU A 74 17.39 0.52 21.74
CA GLU A 74 18.44 1.42 22.25
C GLU A 74 19.72 0.65 22.63
N ASN A 75 19.62 -0.58 23.12
CA ASN A 75 20.81 -1.32 23.59
C ASN A 75 21.77 -1.72 22.46
N GLN A 76 21.28 -1.88 21.23
CA GLN A 76 22.11 -2.26 20.07
C GLN A 76 22.78 -1.06 19.40
N THR A 77 22.12 0.10 19.40
CA THR A 77 22.67 1.37 18.87
C THR A 77 23.62 2.05 19.86
N VAL A 78 23.36 1.94 21.16
CA VAL A 78 24.29 2.40 22.21
C VAL A 78 25.57 1.54 22.22
N ALA A 79 25.47 0.24 21.91
CA ALA A 79 26.64 -0.63 21.80
C ALA A 79 27.54 -0.26 20.61
N THR A 80 26.98 0.07 19.45
CA THR A 80 27.76 0.52 18.28
C THR A 80 28.39 1.89 18.51
N VAL A 81 27.64 2.83 19.09
CA VAL A 81 28.16 4.17 19.42
C VAL A 81 29.26 4.10 20.49
N ASN A 82 29.13 3.24 21.49
CA ASN A 82 30.19 3.02 22.49
C ASN A 82 31.42 2.34 21.89
N ALA A 83 31.26 1.43 20.92
CA ALA A 83 32.38 0.83 20.19
C ALA A 83 33.14 1.86 19.35
N ASP A 84 32.42 2.75 18.65
CA ASP A 84 33.02 3.84 17.88
C ASP A 84 33.74 4.85 18.80
N ILE A 85 33.14 5.21 19.95
CA ILE A 85 33.76 6.07 20.96
C ILE A 85 35.05 5.46 21.51
N ASN A 86 35.06 4.14 21.78
CA ASN A 86 36.26 3.45 22.23
C ASN A 86 37.34 3.41 21.14
N ALA A 87 36.97 3.20 19.88
CA ALA A 87 37.90 3.26 18.75
C ALA A 87 38.51 4.66 18.59
N TYR A 88 37.70 5.73 18.71
CA TYR A 88 38.21 7.10 18.71
C TYR A 88 39.11 7.39 19.91
N ARG A 89 38.81 6.84 21.09
CA ARG A 89 39.64 6.98 22.29
C ARG A 89 41.01 6.32 22.11
N GLU A 90 41.05 5.10 21.57
CA GLU A 90 42.31 4.41 21.24
C GLU A 90 43.10 5.18 20.17
N LEU A 91 42.42 5.75 19.18
CA LEU A 91 43.05 6.56 18.15
C LEU A 91 43.64 7.86 18.74
N VAL A 92 42.90 8.53 19.62
CA VAL A 92 43.36 9.71 20.35
C VAL A 92 44.53 9.36 21.27
N GLU A 93 44.52 8.20 21.95
CA GLU A 93 45.66 7.74 22.74
C GLU A 93 46.88 7.48 21.85
N LYS A 94 46.71 6.82 20.70
CA LYS A 94 47.78 6.66 19.70
C LYS A 94 48.34 8.00 19.24
N TYR A 95 47.47 8.96 18.88
CA TYR A 95 47.92 10.29 18.48
C TYR A 95 48.55 11.06 19.64
N SER A 96 48.08 10.90 20.87
CA SER A 96 48.69 11.52 22.05
C SER A 96 50.10 10.97 22.30
N ASN A 97 50.29 9.66 22.11
CA ASN A 97 51.58 8.99 22.24
C ASN A 97 52.53 9.40 21.12
N THR A 98 52.05 9.52 19.88
CA THR A 98 52.89 10.00 18.77
C THR A 98 53.24 11.48 18.95
N ILE A 99 52.32 12.32 19.42
CA ILE A 99 52.60 13.73 19.76
C ILE A 99 53.61 13.81 20.91
N ALA A 100 53.52 12.96 21.93
CA ALA A 100 54.49 12.91 23.02
C ALA A 100 55.88 12.49 22.52
N GLN A 101 55.96 11.47 21.66
CA GLN A 101 57.21 11.05 21.02
C GLN A 101 57.79 12.14 20.11
N LEU A 102 56.94 12.84 19.36
CA LEU A 102 57.35 13.96 18.50
C LEU A 102 57.82 15.15 19.33
N LYS A 103 57.14 15.48 20.45
CA LYS A 103 57.59 16.50 21.40
C LYS A 103 58.93 16.14 22.02
N GLN A 104 59.12 14.89 22.44
CA GLN A 104 60.41 14.41 22.94
C GLN A 104 61.50 14.50 21.86
N LYS A 105 61.16 14.20 20.59
CA LYS A 105 62.08 14.33 19.46
C LYS A 105 62.39 15.80 19.14
N ILE A 106 61.43 16.71 19.29
CA ILE A 106 61.64 18.16 19.16
C ILE A 106 62.53 18.67 20.30
N ASP A 107 62.29 18.29 21.55
CA ASP A 107 63.13 18.64 22.70
C ASP A 107 64.59 18.16 22.54
N LEU A 108 64.79 17.00 21.92
CA LEU A 108 66.10 16.45 21.58
C LEU A 108 66.79 17.21 20.44
N LEU A 109 66.03 17.81 19.52
CA LEU A 109 66.54 18.58 18.39
C LEU A 109 66.75 20.07 18.75
N GLU A 110 65.93 20.62 19.64
CA GLU A 110 65.97 22.02 20.08
C GLU A 110 67.07 22.26 21.13
N ASN A 111 67.57 21.20 21.79
CA ASN A 111 68.75 21.22 22.65
C ASN A 111 69.98 20.58 21.96
N PRO A 112 70.70 21.31 21.10
CA PRO A 112 71.80 20.76 20.30
C PRO A 112 73.01 20.27 21.13
N GLU A 113 73.15 20.63 22.41
CA GLU A 113 74.21 20.10 23.27
C GLU A 113 74.00 18.62 23.70
N ARG A 114 72.77 18.08 23.54
CA ARG A 114 72.49 16.63 23.72
C ARG A 114 72.48 15.84 22.41
N SER A 115 72.58 16.51 21.27
CA SER A 115 72.41 15.93 19.93
C SER A 115 73.57 16.26 19.01
N ALA A 116 74.80 16.07 19.49
CA ALA A 116 75.96 15.97 18.62
C ALA A 116 75.83 14.70 17.74
N GLY A 117 75.26 14.89 16.55
CA GLY A 117 75.25 13.93 15.44
C GLY A 117 74.19 12.84 15.54
N ILE A 118 73.25 12.81 14.59
CA ILE A 118 72.59 11.55 14.23
C ILE A 118 73.74 10.63 13.77
N PRO A 119 74.01 9.49 14.45
CA PRO A 119 75.13 8.64 14.08
C PRO A 119 74.90 8.12 12.66
N ASN A 120 75.97 8.10 11.86
CA ASN A 120 75.96 7.66 10.47
C ASN A 120 75.22 6.32 10.28
N ASP A 121 75.32 5.43 11.26
CA ASP A 121 74.66 4.13 11.29
C ASP A 121 73.12 4.22 11.17
N LYS A 122 72.48 5.20 11.82
CA LYS A 122 71.02 5.40 11.70
C LYS A 122 70.59 5.90 10.32
N LEU A 123 71.44 6.69 9.67
CA LEU A 123 71.22 7.13 8.29
C LEU A 123 71.34 5.95 7.32
N ILE A 124 72.32 5.07 7.56
CA ILE A 124 72.46 3.85 6.78
C ILE A 124 71.24 2.95 6.97
N ASP A 125 70.75 2.76 8.20
CA ASP A 125 69.54 1.97 8.48
C ASP A 125 68.33 2.50 7.70
N TRP A 126 68.06 3.81 7.74
CA TRP A 126 66.97 4.42 6.97
C TRP A 126 67.15 4.30 5.46
N ILE A 127 68.38 4.40 4.95
CA ILE A 127 68.67 4.18 3.53
C ILE A 127 68.38 2.72 3.14
N THR A 128 68.70 1.77 4.01
CA THR A 128 68.38 0.36 3.75
C THR A 128 66.87 0.09 3.79
N GLU A 129 66.15 0.70 4.73
CA GLU A 129 64.69 0.61 4.84
C GLU A 129 64.00 1.17 3.58
N LEU A 130 64.36 2.39 3.17
CA LEU A 130 63.83 3.02 1.95
C LEU A 130 64.18 2.23 0.67
N ARG A 131 65.35 1.58 0.63
CA ARG A 131 65.73 0.72 -0.51
C ARG A 131 64.88 -0.55 -0.55
N ASN A 132 64.57 -1.13 0.60
CA ASN A 132 63.71 -2.31 0.70
C ASN A 132 62.27 -1.97 0.34
N GLU A 133 61.75 -0.83 0.81
CA GLU A 133 60.43 -0.32 0.43
C GLU A 133 60.34 -0.04 -1.07
N ASN A 134 61.35 0.61 -1.67
CA ASN A 134 61.38 0.80 -3.12
C ASN A 134 61.42 -0.52 -3.89
N LYS A 135 62.16 -1.52 -3.39
CA LYS A 135 62.20 -2.85 -4.01
C LYS A 135 60.83 -3.53 -3.93
N TYR A 136 60.15 -3.40 -2.80
CA TYR A 136 58.80 -3.92 -2.61
C TYR A 136 57.78 -3.23 -3.53
N LEU A 137 57.80 -1.90 -3.60
CA LEU A 137 56.92 -1.12 -4.47
C LEU A 137 57.17 -1.43 -5.95
N LYS A 138 58.43 -1.59 -6.37
CA LYS A 138 58.77 -2.04 -7.73
C LYS A 138 58.24 -3.44 -8.02
N ALA A 139 58.35 -4.37 -7.07
CA ALA A 139 57.80 -5.72 -7.23
C ALA A 139 56.26 -5.73 -7.30
N GLN A 140 55.59 -4.89 -6.51
CA GLN A 140 54.14 -4.67 -6.57
C GLN A 140 53.71 -4.08 -7.92
N LEU A 141 54.43 -3.07 -8.41
CA LEU A 141 54.19 -2.47 -9.72
C LEU A 141 54.36 -3.50 -10.85
N SER A 142 55.44 -4.27 -10.85
CA SER A 142 55.65 -5.31 -11.86
C SER A 142 54.60 -6.41 -11.81
N ARG A 143 54.06 -6.73 -10.62
CA ARG A 143 52.92 -7.65 -10.47
C ARG A 143 51.64 -7.08 -11.05
N LEU A 144 51.29 -5.85 -10.69
CA LEU A 144 50.12 -5.14 -11.21
C LEU A 144 50.18 -4.95 -12.72
N GLU A 145 51.37 -4.62 -13.24
CA GLU A 145 51.60 -4.47 -14.68
C GLU A 145 51.55 -5.82 -15.39
N GLY A 146 52.10 -6.89 -14.78
CA GLY A 146 51.96 -8.27 -15.27
C GLY A 146 50.52 -8.76 -15.28
N ASP A 147 49.73 -8.48 -14.24
CA ASP A 147 48.32 -8.82 -14.14
C ASP A 147 47.47 -8.03 -15.14
N LYS A 148 47.76 -6.74 -15.32
CA LYS A 148 47.11 -5.89 -16.33
C LYS A 148 47.42 -6.39 -17.75
N MET A 149 48.68 -6.72 -18.02
CA MET A 149 49.09 -7.30 -19.31
C MET A 149 48.49 -8.69 -19.51
N ALA A 150 48.33 -9.50 -18.48
CA ALA A 150 47.62 -10.78 -18.56
C ALA A 150 46.12 -10.59 -18.86
N TYR A 151 45.50 -9.53 -18.32
CA TYR A 151 44.11 -9.17 -18.59
C TYR A 151 43.92 -8.67 -20.03
N GLU A 152 44.80 -7.77 -20.50
CA GLU A 152 44.75 -7.21 -21.86
C GLU A 152 45.17 -8.21 -22.94
N ASN A 153 46.12 -9.13 -22.67
CA ASN A 153 46.66 -10.07 -23.64
C ASN A 153 45.90 -11.41 -23.68
N SER A 154 44.95 -11.63 -22.77
CA SER A 154 43.98 -12.71 -22.91
C SER A 154 42.92 -12.31 -23.95
N GLY A 155 43.10 -12.71 -25.21
CA GLY A 155 42.08 -12.51 -26.27
C GLY A 155 40.69 -13.06 -25.90
N PHE A 156 40.62 -13.94 -24.89
CA PHE A 156 39.42 -14.43 -24.23
C PHE A 156 38.59 -13.33 -23.53
N SER A 157 39.21 -12.24 -23.05
CA SER A 157 38.51 -11.11 -22.43
C SER A 157 37.71 -10.31 -23.45
N SER A 158 38.21 -10.12 -24.67
CA SER A 158 37.54 -9.28 -25.69
C SER A 158 36.24 -9.90 -26.20
N GLU A 159 36.21 -11.20 -26.48
CA GLU A 159 34.99 -11.88 -26.97
C GLU A 159 33.93 -12.01 -25.86
N LYS A 160 34.35 -12.35 -24.64
CA LYS A 160 33.46 -12.41 -23.48
C LYS A 160 32.89 -11.02 -23.14
N GLU A 161 33.70 -9.97 -23.22
CA GLU A 161 33.25 -8.60 -23.01
C GLU A 161 32.26 -8.15 -24.10
N ALA A 162 32.51 -8.50 -25.37
CA ALA A 162 31.57 -8.24 -26.46
C ALA A 162 30.24 -8.98 -26.26
N SER A 163 30.29 -10.25 -25.81
CA SER A 163 29.10 -11.05 -25.50
C SER A 163 28.30 -10.44 -24.34
N LEU A 164 28.97 -10.03 -23.26
CA LEU A 164 28.32 -9.37 -22.11
C LEU A 164 27.72 -8.02 -22.48
N LYS A 165 28.37 -7.25 -23.36
CA LYS A 165 27.83 -5.98 -23.89
C LYS A 165 26.57 -6.23 -24.71
N TYR A 166 26.57 -7.24 -25.58
CA TYR A 166 25.41 -7.62 -26.36
C TYR A 166 24.24 -8.09 -25.48
N GLU A 167 24.53 -8.92 -24.47
CA GLU A 167 23.51 -9.38 -23.52
C GLU A 167 22.92 -8.22 -22.71
N ASN A 168 23.75 -7.30 -22.21
CA ASN A 168 23.28 -6.10 -21.53
C ASN A 168 22.40 -5.23 -22.43
N MET A 169 22.74 -5.09 -23.71
CA MET A 169 21.90 -4.36 -24.66
C MET A 169 20.53 -5.03 -24.81
N LYS A 170 20.49 -6.35 -24.96
CA LYS A 170 19.24 -7.12 -25.06
C LYS A 170 18.40 -7.07 -23.78
N LEU A 171 19.05 -7.07 -22.61
CA LEU A 171 18.37 -6.93 -21.33
C LEU A 171 17.76 -5.54 -21.16
N ARG A 172 18.44 -4.48 -21.64
CA ARG A 172 17.91 -3.11 -21.66
C ARG A 172 16.70 -3.00 -22.57
N GLU A 173 16.77 -3.56 -23.78
CA GLU A 173 15.62 -3.57 -24.70
C GLU A 173 14.41 -4.29 -24.09
N LYS A 174 14.60 -5.45 -23.47
CA LYS A 174 13.53 -6.14 -22.73
C LYS A 174 12.99 -5.31 -21.57
N LEU A 175 13.86 -4.63 -20.83
CA LEU A 175 13.45 -3.77 -19.73
C LEU A 175 12.55 -2.64 -20.23
N ASP A 176 12.93 -1.99 -21.34
CA ASP A 176 12.15 -0.93 -21.97
C ASP A 176 10.78 -1.46 -22.43
N GLU A 177 10.71 -2.65 -23.05
CA GLU A 177 9.44 -3.29 -23.39
C GLU A 177 8.54 -3.56 -22.17
N HIS A 178 9.13 -4.00 -21.06
CA HIS A 178 8.38 -4.25 -19.83
C HIS A 178 7.88 -2.95 -19.20
N VAL A 179 8.69 -1.89 -19.22
CA VAL A 179 8.29 -0.56 -18.76
C VAL A 179 7.12 -0.03 -19.58
N GLU A 180 7.14 -0.18 -20.90
CA GLU A 180 6.01 0.21 -21.75
C GLU A 180 4.73 -0.62 -21.46
N LYS A 181 4.87 -1.93 -21.23
CA LYS A 181 3.74 -2.80 -20.87
C LYS A 181 3.14 -2.38 -19.53
N VAL A 182 3.97 -2.09 -18.53
CA VAL A 182 3.50 -1.60 -17.22
C VAL A 182 2.77 -0.28 -17.36
N ALA A 183 3.32 0.68 -18.11
CA ALA A 183 2.67 1.97 -18.33
C ALA A 183 1.28 1.85 -18.99
N LYS A 184 1.13 0.91 -19.96
CA LYS A 184 -0.17 0.61 -20.58
C LYS A 184 -1.16 0.04 -19.56
N LEU A 185 -0.73 -0.93 -18.76
CA LEU A 185 -1.56 -1.53 -17.72
C LEU A 185 -1.96 -0.54 -16.63
N GLU A 186 -1.06 0.35 -16.22
CA GLU A 186 -1.36 1.41 -15.24
C GLU A 186 -2.45 2.35 -15.77
N LYS A 187 -2.39 2.71 -17.06
CA LYS A 187 -3.43 3.51 -17.70
C LYS A 187 -4.77 2.79 -17.74
N GLU A 188 -4.80 1.51 -18.11
CA GLU A 188 -6.01 0.69 -18.11
C GLU A 188 -6.62 0.58 -16.70
N VAL A 189 -5.78 0.42 -15.66
CA VAL A 189 -6.24 0.40 -14.27
C VAL A 189 -6.87 1.73 -13.86
N GLU A 190 -6.29 2.86 -14.25
CA GLU A 190 -6.86 4.17 -13.93
C GLU A 190 -8.19 4.41 -14.67
N GLU A 191 -8.29 3.99 -15.93
CA GLU A 191 -9.56 4.02 -16.68
C GLU A 191 -10.62 3.14 -16.01
N LEU A 192 -10.28 1.90 -15.62
CA LEU A 192 -11.20 1.01 -14.90
C LEU A 192 -11.63 1.57 -13.55
N LYS A 193 -10.72 2.21 -12.82
CA LYS A 193 -11.01 2.87 -11.54
C LYS A 193 -11.96 4.06 -11.72
N SER A 194 -11.78 4.85 -12.78
CA SER A 194 -12.70 5.93 -13.12
C SER A 194 -14.09 5.39 -13.47
N GLY A 195 -14.18 4.29 -14.22
CA GLY A 195 -15.43 3.59 -14.51
C GLY A 195 -16.09 3.02 -13.26
N LEU A 196 -15.32 2.41 -12.36
CA LEU A 196 -15.81 1.92 -11.07
C LEU A 196 -16.39 3.05 -10.22
N ASN A 197 -15.74 4.20 -10.17
CA ASN A 197 -16.25 5.37 -9.46
C ASN A 197 -17.58 5.86 -10.07
N TYR A 198 -17.68 5.89 -11.40
CA TYR A 198 -18.92 6.22 -12.09
C TYR A 198 -20.07 5.27 -11.71
N TYR A 199 -19.82 3.95 -11.75
CA TYR A 199 -20.83 2.98 -11.33
C TYR A 199 -21.16 3.08 -9.84
N ARG A 200 -20.16 3.33 -8.99
CA ARG A 200 -20.37 3.57 -7.54
C ARG A 200 -21.28 4.77 -7.31
N ASP A 201 -21.11 5.85 -8.06
CA ASP A 201 -21.96 7.03 -7.95
C ASP A 201 -23.40 6.77 -8.42
N ILE A 202 -23.59 6.04 -9.51
CA ILE A 202 -24.92 5.59 -9.96
C ILE A 202 -25.57 4.74 -8.88
N VAL A 203 -24.82 3.78 -8.35
CA VAL A 203 -25.29 2.87 -7.31
C VAL A 203 -25.67 3.63 -6.04
N ASN A 204 -24.87 4.60 -5.61
CA ASN A 204 -25.20 5.47 -4.48
C ASN A 204 -26.46 6.30 -4.74
N LYS A 205 -26.69 6.76 -5.97
CA LYS A 205 -27.94 7.44 -6.35
C LYS A 205 -29.15 6.51 -6.37
N LEU A 206 -28.95 5.24 -6.73
CA LEU A 206 -29.99 4.21 -6.72
C LEU A 206 -30.25 3.64 -5.32
N GLN A 207 -29.26 3.71 -4.43
CA GLN A 207 -29.39 3.32 -3.03
C GLN A 207 -30.38 4.27 -2.34
N GLY A 208 -31.53 3.74 -1.93
CA GLY A 208 -32.64 4.57 -1.44
C GLY A 208 -33.44 5.26 -2.55
N SER A 209 -33.30 4.84 -3.81
CA SER A 209 -34.30 5.13 -4.84
C SER A 209 -35.50 4.20 -4.67
N TYR A 210 -36.68 4.78 -4.77
CA TYR A 210 -37.95 4.10 -4.63
C TYR A 210 -38.70 4.24 -5.95
N THR A 211 -39.26 3.15 -6.44
CA THR A 211 -40.11 3.18 -7.63
C THR A 211 -41.53 2.88 -7.19
N VAL A 212 -42.41 3.87 -7.30
CA VAL A 212 -43.85 3.63 -7.10
C VAL A 212 -44.37 2.95 -8.37
N ILE A 213 -44.91 1.74 -8.22
CA ILE A 213 -45.44 0.94 -9.33
C ILE A 213 -46.93 1.24 -9.51
N ASN A 214 -47.66 1.34 -8.41
CA ASN A 214 -49.09 1.65 -8.37
C ASN A 214 -49.43 2.22 -6.98
N LYS A 215 -50.62 2.79 -6.79
CA LYS A 215 -51.19 3.25 -5.52
C LYS A 215 -50.91 2.31 -4.35
N TYR A 216 -51.01 0.99 -4.57
CA TYR A 216 -50.84 -0.01 -3.51
C TYR A 216 -49.48 -0.71 -3.51
N ASN A 217 -48.58 -0.41 -4.44
CA ASN A 217 -47.35 -1.19 -4.62
C ASN A 217 -46.16 -0.27 -4.88
N TYR A 218 -45.13 -0.36 -4.04
CA TYR A 218 -43.86 0.31 -4.28
C TYR A 218 -42.68 -0.66 -4.17
N ARG A 219 -41.64 -0.40 -4.95
CA ARG A 219 -40.39 -1.15 -4.93
C ARG A 219 -39.34 -0.35 -4.19
N THR A 220 -38.69 -0.96 -3.22
CA THR A 220 -37.54 -0.40 -2.51
C THR A 220 -36.27 -1.10 -2.96
N CYS A 221 -35.18 -0.34 -3.05
CA CYS A 221 -33.85 -0.89 -3.25
C CYS A 221 -33.09 -0.76 -1.93
N ILE A 222 -32.90 -1.88 -1.24
CA ILE A 222 -32.21 -1.96 0.04
C ILE A 222 -30.85 -2.60 -0.20
N ARG A 223 -29.79 -1.96 0.31
CA ARG A 223 -28.44 -2.51 0.28
C ARG A 223 -28.22 -3.34 1.55
N ASP A 224 -27.91 -4.61 1.37
CA ASP A 224 -27.53 -5.45 2.50
C ASP A 224 -26.19 -4.97 3.08
N PRO A 225 -26.12 -4.65 4.39
CA PRO A 225 -24.89 -4.14 5.00
C PRO A 225 -23.78 -5.20 5.07
N ASN A 226 -24.15 -6.49 5.04
CA ASN A 226 -23.21 -7.61 5.20
C ASN A 226 -22.65 -8.11 3.86
N THR A 227 -23.48 -8.22 2.83
CA THR A 227 -23.08 -8.73 1.50
C THR A 227 -22.78 -7.61 0.51
N GLY A 228 -23.31 -6.41 0.75
CA GLY A 228 -23.21 -5.28 -0.17
C GLY A 228 -24.08 -5.41 -1.42
N GLU A 229 -24.86 -6.48 -1.54
CA GLU A 229 -25.79 -6.72 -2.65
C GLU A 229 -27.05 -5.86 -2.50
N PHE A 230 -27.68 -5.57 -3.64
CA PHE A 230 -28.94 -4.82 -3.69
C PHE A 230 -30.11 -5.79 -3.73
N GLN A 231 -30.92 -5.76 -2.67
CA GLN A 231 -32.18 -6.46 -2.63
C GLN A 231 -33.31 -5.52 -3.02
N TYR A 232 -34.14 -5.99 -3.95
CA TYR A 232 -35.34 -5.27 -4.34
C TYR A 232 -36.55 -5.89 -3.66
N GLU A 233 -37.13 -5.16 -2.72
CA GLU A 233 -38.35 -5.60 -2.05
C GLU A 233 -39.57 -4.89 -2.63
N LEU A 234 -40.57 -5.68 -3.03
CA LEU A 234 -41.89 -5.16 -3.39
C LEU A 234 -42.73 -5.07 -2.11
N VAL A 235 -43.00 -3.85 -1.68
CA VAL A 235 -43.86 -3.59 -0.52
C VAL A 235 -45.26 -3.27 -1.02
N LYS A 236 -46.25 -3.98 -0.48
CA LYS A 236 -47.67 -3.81 -0.79
C LYS A 236 -48.37 -3.09 0.36
N PHE A 237 -49.04 -1.99 0.06
CA PHE A 237 -49.88 -1.29 1.02
C PHE A 237 -51.19 -2.05 1.25
N PRO A 238 -51.66 -2.13 2.51
CA PRO A 238 -53.01 -2.57 2.84
C PRO A 238 -54.08 -1.72 2.13
N LEU A 239 -55.28 -2.29 1.94
CA LEU A 239 -56.40 -1.58 1.29
C LEU A 239 -56.90 -0.39 2.12
N ASP A 240 -56.77 -0.45 3.44
CA ASP A 240 -57.13 0.58 4.41
C ASP A 240 -55.96 1.52 4.75
N PHE A 241 -54.88 1.46 3.98
CA PHE A 241 -53.70 2.29 4.19
C PHE A 241 -54.00 3.77 3.85
N ASP A 242 -53.76 4.64 4.83
CA ASP A 242 -53.87 6.09 4.68
C ASP A 242 -52.46 6.73 4.71
N PRO A 243 -51.94 7.21 3.57
CA PRO A 243 -50.61 7.83 3.49
C PRO A 243 -50.54 9.26 4.03
N PHE A 244 -51.66 9.86 4.45
CA PHE A 244 -51.71 11.23 4.96
C PHE A 244 -51.55 11.31 6.48
N ASN A 245 -51.67 10.18 7.19
CA ASN A 245 -51.66 10.15 8.64
C ASN A 245 -50.63 9.13 9.19
N PRO A 246 -49.32 9.42 9.11
CA PRO A 246 -48.30 8.60 9.75
C PRO A 246 -48.45 8.66 11.28
N THR A 247 -48.08 7.58 11.96
CA THR A 247 -48.11 7.52 13.43
C THR A 247 -47.12 8.51 14.04
N TYR A 248 -45.92 8.61 13.48
CA TYR A 248 -44.95 9.68 13.73
C TYR A 248 -43.87 9.68 12.64
N ILE A 249 -43.07 10.75 12.62
CA ILE A 249 -41.93 10.91 11.71
C ILE A 249 -40.64 10.93 12.54
N THR A 250 -39.68 10.08 12.22
CA THR A 250 -38.37 10.06 12.88
C THR A 250 -37.50 11.24 12.44
N LYS A 251 -36.49 11.59 13.25
CA LYS A 251 -35.52 12.65 12.92
C LYS A 251 -34.74 12.37 11.63
N ASP A 252 -34.61 11.10 11.25
CA ASP A 252 -33.95 10.65 10.03
C ASP A 252 -34.82 10.79 8.77
N GLY A 253 -36.05 11.31 8.91
CA GLY A 253 -36.97 11.49 7.79
C GLY A 253 -37.66 10.19 7.37
N MET A 254 -38.04 9.34 8.34
CA MET A 254 -38.86 8.15 8.11
C MET A 254 -40.24 8.33 8.73
N GLU A 255 -41.28 8.19 7.93
CA GLU A 255 -42.68 8.06 8.34
C GLU A 255 -42.95 6.63 8.81
N ILE A 256 -43.43 6.49 10.03
CA ILE A 256 -43.74 5.20 10.65
C ILE A 256 -45.26 5.04 10.73
N TYR A 257 -45.76 3.93 10.18
CA TYR A 257 -47.16 3.53 10.23
C TYR A 257 -47.27 2.27 11.10
N GLU A 258 -47.31 2.44 12.43
CA GLU A 258 -47.21 1.33 13.39
C GLU A 258 -48.33 0.30 13.22
N ARG A 259 -49.55 0.77 12.91
CA ARG A 259 -50.71 -0.09 12.65
C ARG A 259 -50.45 -1.13 11.56
N PHE A 260 -49.64 -0.77 10.57
CA PHE A 260 -49.37 -1.61 9.40
C PHE A 260 -47.97 -2.23 9.43
N GLY A 261 -47.12 -1.85 10.40
CA GLY A 261 -45.71 -2.26 10.44
C GLY A 261 -44.87 -1.70 9.29
N ILE A 262 -45.33 -0.63 8.64
CA ILE A 262 -44.70 -0.06 7.44
C ILE A 262 -43.86 1.16 7.81
N LYS A 263 -42.66 1.24 7.24
CA LYS A 263 -41.74 2.37 7.38
C LYS A 263 -41.42 2.92 6.00
N ILE A 264 -41.69 4.20 5.79
CA ILE A 264 -41.54 4.86 4.50
C ILE A 264 -40.69 6.10 4.70
N PRO A 265 -39.61 6.32 3.96
CA PRO A 265 -38.93 7.61 3.98
C PRO A 265 -39.87 8.72 3.50
N THR A 266 -39.79 9.89 4.13
CA THR A 266 -40.71 11.03 3.87
C THR A 266 -40.74 11.42 2.38
N LYS A 267 -39.59 11.37 1.69
CA LYS A 267 -39.50 11.63 0.24
C LYS A 267 -40.33 10.65 -0.60
N LEU A 268 -40.39 9.38 -0.20
CA LEU A 268 -41.28 8.40 -0.84
C LEU A 268 -42.73 8.62 -0.39
N GLY A 269 -42.96 8.97 0.88
CA GLY A 269 -44.28 9.33 1.39
C GLY A 269 -44.96 10.43 0.55
N ASP A 270 -44.21 11.45 0.15
CA ASP A 270 -44.72 12.52 -0.73
C ASP A 270 -45.18 12.00 -2.09
N ILE A 271 -44.39 11.13 -2.72
CA ILE A 271 -44.73 10.51 -4.02
C ILE A 271 -45.95 9.60 -3.87
N VAL A 272 -46.02 8.81 -2.80
CA VAL A 272 -47.17 7.95 -2.51
C VAL A 272 -48.43 8.79 -2.31
N ARG A 273 -48.36 9.88 -1.54
CA ARG A 273 -49.49 10.80 -1.36
C ARG A 273 -49.96 11.41 -2.68
N GLU A 274 -49.03 11.77 -3.57
CA GLU A 274 -49.37 12.30 -4.90
C GLU A 274 -50.13 11.26 -5.74
N GLU A 275 -49.69 10.00 -5.75
CA GLU A 275 -50.39 8.91 -6.44
C GLU A 275 -51.77 8.62 -5.83
N PHE A 276 -51.89 8.71 -4.49
CA PHE A 276 -53.20 8.60 -3.82
C PHE A 276 -54.12 9.79 -4.16
N ARG A 277 -53.61 11.02 -4.28
CA ARG A 277 -54.39 12.19 -4.74
C ARG A 277 -54.87 12.03 -6.17
N LYS A 278 -53.98 11.67 -7.10
CA LYS A 278 -54.34 11.41 -8.51
C LYS A 278 -55.47 10.38 -8.62
N SER A 279 -55.40 9.33 -7.80
CA SER A 279 -56.44 8.31 -7.78
C SER A 279 -57.80 8.80 -7.27
N ALA A 280 -57.83 9.82 -6.40
CA ALA A 280 -59.06 10.41 -5.88
C ALA A 280 -59.68 11.40 -6.88
N GLU A 281 -58.85 12.18 -7.56
CA GLU A 281 -59.25 13.16 -8.59
C GLU A 281 -59.97 12.49 -9.77
N TYR A 282 -59.52 11.29 -10.19
CA TYR A 282 -60.19 10.49 -11.22
C TYR A 282 -61.60 10.02 -10.84
N TRP A 283 -61.97 9.97 -9.55
CA TRP A 283 -63.33 9.62 -9.12
C TRP A 283 -64.23 10.85 -8.96
N GLU A 284 -63.67 12.05 -8.81
CA GLU A 284 -64.48 13.27 -8.70
C GLU A 284 -65.01 13.73 -10.06
N GLU A 285 -64.26 13.53 -11.16
CA GLU A 285 -64.71 13.88 -12.52
C GLU A 285 -65.90 13.03 -13.01
N ASP A 286 -66.05 11.79 -12.53
CA ASP A 286 -67.11 10.86 -12.99
C ASP A 286 -68.44 11.01 -12.22
N THR A 287 -68.47 11.84 -11.16
CA THR A 287 -69.71 12.10 -10.39
C THR A 287 -70.57 13.22 -10.97
N GLY A 288 -70.14 13.83 -12.08
CA GLY A 288 -70.85 14.92 -12.78
C GLY A 288 -71.85 14.47 -13.86
N VAL A 289 -72.11 13.17 -14.05
CA VAL A 289 -73.11 12.71 -15.01
C VAL A 289 -74.52 12.77 -14.37
N ASP A 290 -75.21 13.87 -14.65
CA ASP A 290 -76.63 14.10 -14.39
C ASP A 290 -77.46 13.02 -15.12
N TRP A 291 -77.83 11.95 -14.41
CA TRP A 291 -78.79 10.95 -14.91
C TRP A 291 -80.20 11.54 -14.89
N LYS A 292 -80.48 12.50 -15.77
CA LYS A 292 -81.85 12.83 -16.16
C LYS A 292 -82.45 11.64 -16.91
N LEU A 293 -83.09 10.76 -16.15
CA LEU A 293 -84.06 9.78 -16.63
C LEU A 293 -85.22 10.54 -17.29
N GLY A 294 -85.18 10.62 -18.62
CA GLY A 294 -86.30 11.04 -19.46
C GLY A 294 -87.41 9.99 -19.39
N ARG A 295 -88.60 10.46 -19.00
CA ARG A 295 -89.89 9.82 -19.27
C ARG A 295 -90.21 9.86 -20.76
#